data_AF-A0A1B6F0T8-F1
#
_entry.id   AF-A0A1B6F0T8-F1
#
_cell.length_a   1.000
_cell.length_b   1.000
_cell.length_c   1.000
_cell.angle_alpha   90.00
_cell.angle_beta   90.00
_cell.angle_gamma   90.00
#
_symmetry.space_group_name_H-M   'P 1'
#
loop_
_entity.id
_entity.type
_entity.pdbx_description
1 polymer ?
#
loop_
_entity_poly.entity_id
_entity_poly.type
_entity_poly.pdbx_seq_one_letter_code
_entity_poly.pdbx_strand_id
1 'polypeptide(L)'
;LTIIPFSSWLLIFYATSPVHLYIARFTAGLWIGVTTTVMPIYVGEISGPKLRNSLTTINNLLLNTGVLFVYVIGPFVSYYTLALACEVLTVVYFLAFVSMPESPYFFMKHKQRERAFEVLCWLRKGETEENISAEIKRIELAVEQQGLHKGTLKDILFDRGNRKAILISIIYAILKRMSGSGVMQAYT
;
A
#
# COMPACT_ATOMS: atom_id res chain seq x y z
N LEU A 1 -2.81 10.25 0.03
CA LEU A 1 -3.38 9.03 -0.62
C LEU A 1 -4.87 8.82 -0.31
N THR A 2 -5.36 9.28 0.85
CA THR A 2 -6.73 9.10 1.37
C THR A 2 -7.80 10.00 0.75
N ILE A 3 -7.43 11.03 -0.02
CA ILE A 3 -8.36 11.99 -0.62
C ILE A 3 -9.15 11.35 -1.79
N ILE A 4 -8.51 10.45 -2.55
CA ILE A 4 -9.11 9.76 -3.70
C ILE A 4 -10.29 8.84 -3.28
N PRO A 5 -10.16 7.96 -2.27
CA PRO A 5 -11.25 7.08 -1.86
C PRO A 5 -12.40 7.86 -1.24
N PHE A 6 -12.10 8.91 -0.46
CA PHE A 6 -13.10 9.83 0.09
C PHE A 6 -13.92 10.50 -1.04
N SER A 7 -13.25 11.01 -2.07
CA SER A 7 -13.94 11.59 -3.23
C SER A 7 -14.80 10.57 -3.99
N SER A 8 -14.37 9.31 -4.07
CA SER A 8 -15.12 8.23 -4.71
C SER A 8 -16.41 7.92 -3.95
N TRP A 9 -16.34 7.76 -2.63
CA TRP A 9 -17.52 7.48 -1.79
C TRP A 9 -18.51 8.63 -1.78
N LEU A 10 -18.03 9.88 -1.75
CA LEU A 10 -18.88 11.06 -1.92
C LEU A 10 -19.58 11.11 -3.28
N LEU A 11 -18.88 10.78 -4.37
CA LEU A 11 -19.49 10.70 -5.71
C LEU A 11 -20.59 9.63 -5.79
N ILE A 12 -20.43 8.52 -5.06
CA ILE A 12 -21.44 7.47 -4.96
C ILE A 12 -22.66 7.95 -4.18
N PHE A 13 -22.46 8.73 -3.12
CA PHE A 13 -23.53 9.27 -2.31
C PHE A 13 -24.44 10.22 -3.11
N TYR A 14 -23.86 11.11 -3.92
CA TYR A 14 -24.59 12.04 -4.76
C TYR A 14 -24.96 11.49 -6.15
N ALA A 15 -24.72 10.20 -6.39
CA ALA A 15 -24.93 9.60 -7.72
C ALA A 15 -26.43 9.58 -8.09
N THR A 16 -26.81 10.45 -9.01
CA THR A 16 -28.17 10.52 -9.60
C THR A 16 -28.25 9.91 -11.00
N SER A 17 -27.10 9.61 -11.62
CA SER A 17 -27.01 9.02 -12.96
C SER A 17 -25.94 7.91 -13.00
N PRO A 18 -26.13 6.85 -13.83
CA PRO A 18 -25.16 5.76 -13.98
C PRO A 18 -23.74 6.22 -14.32
N VAL A 19 -23.60 7.36 -15.00
CA VAL A 19 -22.29 7.95 -15.36
C VAL A 19 -21.48 8.29 -14.10
N HIS A 20 -22.13 8.80 -13.05
CA HIS A 20 -21.46 9.11 -11.77
C HIS A 20 -20.91 7.85 -11.11
N LEU A 21 -21.63 6.73 -11.22
CA LEU A 21 -21.17 5.45 -10.70
C LEU A 21 -19.95 4.94 -11.47
N TYR A 22 -19.90 5.09 -12.80
CA TYR A 22 -18.72 4.69 -13.57
C TYR A 22 -17.49 5.51 -13.21
N ILE A 23 -17.64 6.83 -13.06
CA ILE A 23 -16.53 7.71 -12.64
C ILE A 23 -16.05 7.36 -11.22
N ALA A 24 -16.98 7.12 -10.30
CA ALA A 24 -16.62 6.72 -8.94
C ALA A 24 -15.90 5.36 -8.91
N ARG A 25 -16.37 4.37 -9.69
CA ARG A 25 -15.70 3.07 -9.78
C ARG A 25 -14.30 3.18 -10.40
N PHE A 26 -14.15 4.03 -11.42
CA PHE A 26 -12.85 4.27 -12.04
C PHE A 26 -11.86 4.91 -11.05
N THR A 27 -12.28 5.93 -10.32
CA THR A 27 -11.45 6.59 -9.30
C THR A 27 -11.10 5.66 -8.14
N ALA A 28 -12.04 4.84 -7.66
CA ALA A 28 -11.75 3.77 -6.70
C ALA A 28 -10.73 2.75 -7.23
N GLY A 29 -10.84 2.37 -8.50
CA GLY A 29 -9.92 1.49 -9.20
C GLY A 29 -8.48 2.05 -9.27
N LEU A 30 -8.35 3.34 -9.55
CA LEU A 30 -7.05 4.02 -9.52
C LEU A 30 -6.47 4.04 -8.10
N TRP A 31 -7.29 4.35 -7.10
CA TRP A 31 -6.84 4.37 -5.72
C TRP A 31 -6.34 3.01 -5.22
N ILE A 32 -7.06 1.92 -5.52
CA ILE A 32 -6.63 0.58 -5.11
C ILE A 32 -5.32 0.19 -5.81
N GLY A 33 -5.14 0.57 -7.09
CA GLY A 33 -3.89 0.34 -7.83
C GLY A 33 -2.69 1.05 -7.21
N VAL A 34 -2.85 2.31 -6.82
CA VAL A 34 -1.78 3.05 -6.13
C VAL A 34 -1.51 2.46 -4.75
N THR A 35 -2.55 2.19 -3.97
CA THR A 35 -2.43 1.73 -2.58
C THR A 35 -1.81 0.34 -2.49
N THR A 36 -2.20 -0.59 -3.37
CA THR A 36 -1.62 -1.95 -3.41
C THR A 36 -0.13 -1.96 -3.76
N THR A 37 0.36 -0.91 -4.42
CA THR A 37 1.79 -0.75 -4.73
C THR A 37 2.55 -0.04 -3.60
N VAL A 38 2.00 1.09 -3.11
CA VAL A 38 2.68 1.94 -2.12
C VAL A 38 2.67 1.31 -0.72
N MET A 39 1.57 0.69 -0.31
CA MET A 39 1.43 0.15 1.05
C MET A 39 2.48 -0.93 1.40
N PRO A 40 2.73 -1.97 0.60
CA PRO A 40 3.76 -2.96 0.93
C PRO A 40 5.18 -2.39 0.87
N ILE A 41 5.43 -1.36 0.06
CA ILE A 41 6.72 -0.65 0.03
C ILE A 41 6.90 0.10 1.35
N TYR A 42 5.91 0.91 1.74
CA TYR A 42 5.93 1.66 2.98
C TYR A 42 6.09 0.75 4.20
N VAL A 43 5.28 -0.31 4.29
CA VAL A 43 5.40 -1.34 5.35
C VAL A 43 6.80 -1.96 5.34
N GLY A 44 7.35 -2.26 4.17
CA GLY A 44 8.69 -2.82 4.03
C GLY A 44 9.80 -1.88 4.51
N GLU A 45 9.67 -0.58 4.27
CA GLU A 45 10.65 0.44 4.65
C GLU A 45 10.60 0.79 6.14
N ILE A 46 9.42 0.73 6.76
CA ILE A 46 9.27 0.96 8.21
C ILE A 46 9.53 -0.32 9.04
N SER A 47 9.28 -1.50 8.47
CA SER A 47 9.44 -2.75 9.20
C SER A 47 10.90 -3.15 9.40
N GLY A 48 11.24 -3.66 10.57
CA GLY A 48 12.52 -4.35 10.76
C GLY A 48 12.55 -5.67 9.99
N PRO A 49 13.73 -6.19 9.59
CA PRO A 49 13.84 -7.42 8.79
C PRO A 49 13.11 -8.63 9.38
N LYS A 50 13.06 -8.73 10.71
CA LYS A 50 12.40 -9.82 11.44
C LYS A 50 10.87 -9.73 11.42
N LEU A 51 10.30 -8.52 11.40
CA LEU A 51 8.86 -8.28 11.53
C LEU A 51 8.18 -8.00 10.19
N ARG A 52 8.95 -7.76 9.13
CA ARG A 52 8.46 -7.42 7.79
C ARG A 52 7.42 -8.40 7.26
N ASN A 53 7.68 -9.70 7.38
CA ASN A 53 6.75 -10.71 6.90
C ASN A 53 5.44 -10.70 7.70
N SER A 54 5.52 -10.61 9.03
CA SER A 54 4.34 -10.55 9.90
C SER A 54 3.48 -9.32 9.61
N LEU A 55 4.08 -8.14 9.48
CA LEU A 55 3.36 -6.90 9.15
C LEU A 55 2.70 -6.97 7.77
N THR A 56 3.39 -7.57 6.79
CA THR A 56 2.82 -7.78 5.45
C THR A 56 1.62 -8.74 5.50
N THR A 57 1.70 -9.81 6.30
CA THR A 57 0.58 -10.74 6.49
C THR A 57 -0.60 -10.07 7.19
N ILE A 58 -0.36 -9.26 8.23
CA ILE A 58 -1.40 -8.49 8.92
C ILE A 58 -2.09 -7.54 7.94
N ASN A 59 -1.34 -6.85 7.08
CA ASN A 59 -1.92 -5.98 6.05
C ASN A 59 -2.85 -6.75 5.09
N ASN A 60 -2.44 -7.95 4.65
CA ASN A 60 -3.31 -8.81 3.82
C ASN A 60 -4.53 -9.31 4.59
N LEU A 61 -4.39 -9.62 5.88
CA LEU A 61 -5.51 -10.03 6.72
C LEU A 61 -6.54 -8.91 6.83
N LEU A 62 -6.11 -7.68 7.12
CA LEU A 62 -6.99 -6.50 7.21
C LEU A 62 -7.75 -6.25 5.90
N LEU A 63 -7.08 -6.39 4.75
CA LEU A 63 -7.73 -6.32 3.44
C LEU A 63 -8.85 -7.34 3.30
N ASN A 64 -8.59 -8.61 3.62
CA ASN A 64 -9.60 -9.67 3.55
C ASN A 64 -10.74 -9.44 4.55
N THR A 65 -10.45 -8.92 5.75
CA THR A 65 -11.47 -8.56 6.75
C THR A 65 -12.38 -7.44 6.24
N GLY A 66 -11.84 -6.43 5.55
CA GLY A 66 -12.65 -5.37 4.94
C GLY A 66 -13.59 -5.89 3.84
N VAL A 67 -13.09 -6.81 3.01
CA VAL A 67 -13.92 -7.48 2.00
C VAL A 67 -15.03 -8.31 2.66
N LEU A 68 -14.68 -9.09 3.69
CA LEU A 68 -15.65 -9.87 4.46
C LEU A 68 -16.73 -8.99 5.10
N PHE A 69 -16.35 -7.83 5.66
CA PHE A 69 -17.28 -6.87 6.24
C PHE A 69 -18.34 -6.41 5.23
N VAL A 70 -17.93 -6.09 4.00
CA VAL A 70 -18.85 -5.67 2.93
C VAL A 70 -19.78 -6.82 2.51
N TYR A 71 -19.28 -8.05 2.42
CA TYR A 71 -20.13 -9.21 2.09
C TYR A 71 -21.13 -9.58 3.17
N VAL A 72 -20.73 -9.47 4.44
CA VAL A 72 -21.62 -9.82 5.55
C VAL A 72 -22.71 -8.75 5.72
N ILE A 73 -22.39 -7.47 5.57
CA ILE A 73 -23.35 -6.38 5.85
C ILE A 73 -24.13 -5.98 4.60
N GLY A 74 -23.49 -6.01 3.43
CA GLY A 74 -24.04 -5.54 2.16
C GLY A 74 -25.45 -6.05 1.84
N PRO A 75 -25.76 -7.35 1.99
CA PRO A 75 -27.09 -7.88 1.72
C PRO A 75 -28.20 -7.38 2.66
N PHE A 76 -27.85 -6.92 3.87
CA PHE A 76 -28.83 -6.54 4.89
C PHE A 76 -29.08 -5.02 4.96
N VAL A 77 -28.32 -4.21 4.22
CA VAL A 77 -28.40 -2.74 4.28
C VAL A 77 -28.61 -2.12 2.91
N SER A 78 -29.17 -0.91 2.89
CA SER A 78 -29.25 -0.11 1.67
C SER A 78 -27.86 0.29 1.18
N TYR A 79 -27.74 0.48 -0.14
CA TYR A 79 -26.51 0.95 -0.78
C TYR A 79 -25.99 2.26 -0.19
N TYR A 80 -26.90 3.15 0.22
CA TYR A 80 -26.57 4.40 0.91
C TYR A 80 -25.93 4.17 2.28
N THR A 81 -26.51 3.28 3.09
CA THR A 81 -26.00 2.94 4.43
C THR A 81 -24.65 2.24 4.33
N LEU A 82 -24.47 1.37 3.33
CA LEU A 82 -23.17 0.72 3.07
C LEU A 82 -22.09 1.73 2.68
N ALA A 83 -22.42 2.67 1.77
CA ALA A 83 -21.49 3.72 1.37
C ALA A 83 -21.09 4.61 2.56
N LEU A 84 -22.03 4.96 3.44
CA LEU A 84 -21.77 5.73 4.65
C LEU A 84 -20.89 4.96 5.64
N ALA A 85 -21.12 3.66 5.84
CA ALA A 85 -20.27 2.82 6.69
C ALA A 85 -18.82 2.76 6.17
N CYS A 86 -18.63 2.59 4.86
CA CYS A 86 -17.31 2.62 4.22
C CYS A 86 -16.62 3.98 4.34
N GLU A 87 -17.39 5.07 4.24
CA GLU A 87 -16.86 6.42 4.40
C GLU A 87 -16.36 6.67 5.82
N VAL A 88 -17.14 6.26 6.84
CA VAL A 88 -16.72 6.36 8.25
C VAL A 88 -15.40 5.61 8.48
N LEU A 89 -15.28 4.38 7.95
CA LEU A 89 -14.02 3.62 8.04
C LEU A 89 -12.85 4.35 7.35
N THR A 90 -13.09 5.02 6.22
CA THR A 90 -12.08 5.81 5.51
C THR A 90 -11.61 7.01 6.33
N VAL A 91 -12.54 7.70 7.00
CA VAL A 91 -12.22 8.82 7.90
C VAL A 91 -11.43 8.35 9.12
N VAL A 92 -11.83 7.23 9.74
CA VAL A 92 -11.10 6.64 10.88
C VAL A 92 -9.68 6.24 10.46
N TYR A 93 -9.53 5.62 9.28
CA TYR A 93 -8.22 5.30 8.73
C TYR A 93 -7.37 6.56 8.50
N PHE A 94 -7.95 7.62 7.96
CA PHE A 94 -7.24 8.88 7.76
C PHE A 94 -6.74 9.48 9.08
N LEU A 95 -7.59 9.55 10.10
CA LEU A 95 -7.22 10.07 11.41
C LEU A 95 -6.10 9.24 12.06
N ALA A 96 -6.17 7.92 11.95
CA ALA A 96 -5.13 7.03 12.46
C ALA A 96 -3.81 7.22 11.71
N PHE A 97 -3.86 7.38 10.38
CA PHE A 97 -2.66 7.48 9.53
C PHE A 97 -1.97 8.85 9.64
N VAL A 98 -2.68 9.94 9.96
CA VAL A 98 -2.08 11.27 10.15
C VAL A 98 -1.01 11.28 11.26
N SER A 99 -1.14 10.41 12.26
CA SER A 99 -0.17 10.29 13.35
C SER A 99 1.05 9.43 13.00
N MET A 100 1.05 8.78 11.83
CA MET A 100 2.09 7.84 11.42
C MET A 100 3.24 8.59 10.72
N PRO A 101 4.51 8.38 11.10
CA PRO A 101 5.62 9.09 10.50
C PRO A 101 5.88 8.61 9.07
N GLU A 102 6.45 9.51 8.26
CA GLU A 102 6.94 9.17 6.92
C GLU A 102 8.10 8.17 6.98
N SER A 103 8.37 7.49 5.86
CA SER A 103 9.43 6.48 5.78
C SER A 103 10.83 7.05 6.06
N PRO A 104 11.70 6.37 6.83
CA PRO A 104 13.07 6.81 7.03
C PRO A 104 13.89 6.86 5.73
N TYR A 105 13.57 6.01 4.75
CA TYR A 105 14.17 6.04 3.41
C TYR A 105 13.84 7.33 2.67
N PHE A 106 12.62 7.87 2.85
CA PHE A 106 12.21 9.14 2.26
C PHE A 106 13.07 10.30 2.77
N PHE A 107 13.29 10.39 4.08
CA PHE A 107 14.14 11.42 4.69
C PHE A 107 15.62 11.30 4.27
N MET A 108 16.15 10.06 4.21
CA MET A 108 17.52 9.82 3.75
C MET A 108 17.72 10.24 2.29
N LYS A 109 16.74 9.97 1.41
CA LYS A 109 16.77 10.42 0.01
C LYS A 109 16.78 11.95 -0.13
N HIS A 110 16.18 12.67 0.82
CA HIS A 110 16.18 14.13 0.86
C HIS A 110 17.37 14.73 1.65
N LYS A 111 18.38 13.91 1.98
CA LYS A 111 19.55 14.30 2.79
C LYS A 111 19.19 14.83 4.19
N GLN A 112 18.03 14.46 4.73
CA GLN A 112 17.57 14.84 6.08
C GLN A 112 17.89 13.72 7.09
N ARG A 113 19.18 13.55 7.39
CA ARG A 113 19.67 12.45 8.25
C ARG A 113 19.13 12.52 9.69
N GLU A 114 19.06 13.70 10.28
CA GLU A 114 18.58 13.89 11.66
C GLU A 114 17.12 13.44 11.82
N ARG A 115 16.24 13.87 10.90
CA ARG A 115 14.84 13.44 10.89
C ARG A 115 14.68 11.94 10.64
N ALA A 116 15.51 11.36 9.77
CA ALA A 116 15.52 9.91 9.55
C ALA A 116 15.89 9.15 10.84
N PHE A 117 16.83 9.68 11.63
CA PHE A 117 17.22 9.11 12.92
C PHE A 117 16.08 9.21 13.94
N GLU A 118 15.43 10.37 14.07
CA GLU A 118 14.28 10.56 14.97
C GLU A 118 13.13 9.59 14.65
N VAL A 119 12.81 9.43 13.37
CA VAL A 119 11.77 8.50 12.92
C VAL A 119 12.16 7.05 13.23
N LEU A 120 13.41 6.66 12.99
CA LEU A 120 13.90 5.32 13.35
C LEU A 120 13.84 5.07 14.85
N CYS A 121 14.22 6.06 15.68
CA CYS A 121 14.09 5.99 17.13
C CYS A 121 12.63 5.80 17.57
N TRP A 122 11.70 6.50 16.95
CA TRP A 122 10.26 6.32 17.21
C TRP A 122 9.76 4.93 16.81
N LEU A 123 10.26 4.40 15.69
CA LEU A 123 9.83 3.15 15.09
C LEU A 123 10.45 1.90 15.74
N ARG A 124 11.65 2.05 16.32
CA ARG A 124 12.42 1.01 17.02
C ARG A 124 12.48 1.27 18.52
N LYS A 125 11.43 1.86 19.10
CA LYS A 125 11.33 2.10 20.55
C LYS A 125 11.72 0.85 21.34
N GLY A 126 12.83 0.93 22.08
CA GLY A 126 13.38 -0.18 22.87
C GLY A 126 14.67 -0.81 22.32
N GLU A 127 15.18 -0.38 21.16
CA GLU A 127 16.51 -0.78 20.67
C GLU A 127 17.64 0.17 21.13
N THR A 128 18.87 -0.34 21.16
CA THR A 128 20.07 0.42 21.51
C THR A 128 20.46 1.42 20.41
N GLU A 129 20.95 2.60 20.79
CA GLU A 129 21.40 3.65 19.84
C GLU A 129 22.45 3.14 18.83
N GLU A 130 23.30 2.18 19.22
CA GLU A 130 24.27 1.54 18.33
C GLU A 130 23.60 0.77 17.18
N ASN A 131 22.50 0.05 17.44
CA ASN A 131 21.76 -0.65 16.39
C ASN A 131 21.06 0.33 15.45
N ILE A 132 20.47 1.39 16.00
CA ILE A 132 19.79 2.43 15.21
C ILE A 132 20.78 3.17 14.32
N SER A 133 21.96 3.51 14.85
CA SER A 133 23.04 4.16 14.10
C SER A 133 23.69 3.23 13.06
N ALA A 134 23.69 1.91 13.29
CA ALA A 134 24.07 0.94 12.28
C ALA A 134 23.00 0.80 11.17
N GLU A 135 21.72 0.81 11.53
CA GLU A 135 20.59 0.74 10.59
C GLU A 135 20.55 1.96 9.68
N ILE A 136 20.72 3.18 10.21
CA ILE A 136 20.73 4.40 9.39
C ILE A 136 21.90 4.42 8.39
N LYS A 137 23.08 3.92 8.76
CA LYS A 137 24.22 3.77 7.83
C LYS A 137 23.93 2.77 6.73
N ARG A 138 23.26 1.66 7.03
CA ARG A 138 22.84 0.68 6.01
C ARG A 138 21.83 1.28 5.03
N ILE A 139 20.88 2.07 5.54
CA ILE A 139 19.90 2.78 4.71
C ILE A 139 20.60 3.81 3.82
N GLU A 140 21.57 4.57 4.36
CA GLU A 140 22.38 5.54 3.61
C GLU A 140 23.10 4.89 2.42
N LEU A 141 23.82 3.79 2.67
CA LEU A 141 24.50 3.03 1.62
C LEU A 141 23.53 2.47 0.58
N ALA A 142 22.36 1.98 1.00
CA ALA A 142 21.34 1.48 0.08
C ALA A 142 20.77 2.60 -0.81
N VAL A 143 20.55 3.80 -0.26
CA VAL A 143 20.06 4.97 -1.02
C VAL A 143 21.12 5.48 -1.99
N GLU A 144 22.39 5.52 -1.60
CA GLU A 144 23.50 5.89 -2.50
C GLU A 144 23.65 4.90 -3.66
N GLN A 145 23.58 3.60 -3.39
CA GLN A 145 23.61 2.56 -4.41
C GLN A 145 22.44 2.66 -5.40
N GLN A 146 21.23 2.97 -4.90
CA GLN A 146 20.06 3.25 -5.74
C GLN A 146 20.22 4.53 -6.58
N GLY A 147 20.91 5.54 -6.05
CA GLY A 147 21.23 6.78 -6.77
C GLY A 147 22.23 6.57 -7.91
N LEU A 148 23.21 5.68 -7.71
CA LEU A 148 24.24 5.32 -8.69
C LEU A 148 23.69 4.42 -9.81
N HIS A 149 22.80 3.49 -9.48
CA HIS A 149 22.14 2.60 -10.46
C HIS A 149 20.68 3.01 -10.66
N LYS A 150 20.45 4.11 -11.39
CA LYS A 150 19.11 4.41 -11.90
C LYS A 150 18.75 3.33 -12.93
N GLY A 151 18.12 2.25 -12.46
CA GLY A 151 17.69 1.16 -13.32
C GLY A 151 16.81 1.70 -14.45
N THR A 152 17.31 1.69 -15.68
CA THR A 152 16.53 2.10 -16.83
C THR A 152 15.58 0.96 -17.19
N LEU A 153 14.39 1.26 -17.68
CA LEU A 153 13.45 0.22 -18.18
C LEU A 153 14.10 -0.73 -19.21
N LYS A 154 15.12 -0.23 -19.92
CA LYS A 154 15.97 -1.02 -20.83
C LYS A 154 16.85 -2.02 -20.07
N ASP A 155 17.43 -1.67 -18.93
CA ASP A 155 18.28 -2.57 -18.14
C ASP A 155 17.45 -3.70 -17.52
N ILE A 156 16.20 -3.41 -17.18
CA ILE A 156 15.23 -4.40 -16.71
C ILE A 156 14.90 -5.39 -17.84
N LEU A 157 14.70 -4.93 -19.07
CA LEU A 157 14.33 -5.78 -20.21
C LEU A 157 15.50 -6.47 -20.92
N PHE A 158 16.71 -5.91 -20.87
CA PHE A 158 17.86 -6.42 -21.62
C PHE A 158 18.81 -7.30 -20.79
N ASP A 159 18.82 -7.17 -19.47
CA ASP A 159 19.65 -8.03 -18.63
C ASP A 159 19.11 -9.48 -18.54
N ARG A 160 20.00 -10.46 -18.64
CA ARG A 160 19.65 -11.90 -18.64
C ARG A 160 19.08 -12.35 -17.30
N GLY A 161 19.53 -11.77 -16.20
CA GLY A 161 19.02 -12.05 -14.86
C GLY A 161 17.60 -11.53 -14.69
N ASN A 162 17.38 -10.25 -15.02
CA ASN A 162 16.08 -9.60 -14.93
C ASN A 162 15.02 -10.24 -15.83
N ARG A 163 15.37 -10.70 -17.04
CA ARG A 163 14.43 -11.39 -17.94
C ARG A 163 13.76 -12.61 -17.31
N LYS A 164 14.52 -13.44 -16.58
CA LYS A 164 13.95 -14.60 -15.89
C LYS A 164 12.99 -14.16 -14.77
N ALA A 165 13.37 -13.16 -13.98
CA ALA A 165 12.52 -12.63 -12.92
C ALA A 165 11.22 -12.02 -13.46
N ILE A 166 11.28 -11.29 -14.58
CA ILE A 166 10.11 -10.72 -15.26
C ILE A 166 9.21 -11.82 -15.78
N LEU A 167 9.76 -12.82 -16.46
CA LEU A 167 8.99 -13.95 -16.98
C LEU A 167 8.24 -14.67 -15.85
N ILE A 168 8.93 -14.96 -14.73
CA ILE A 168 8.32 -15.58 -13.54
C ILE A 168 7.20 -14.69 -12.99
N SER A 169 7.43 -13.37 -12.88
CA SER A 169 6.45 -12.41 -12.36
C SER A 169 5.22 -12.30 -13.25
N ILE A 170 5.39 -12.31 -14.58
CA ILE A 170 4.30 -12.28 -15.56
C ILE A 170 3.49 -13.58 -15.48
N ILE A 171 4.15 -14.74 -15.49
CA ILE A 171 3.49 -16.04 -15.38
C ILE A 171 2.71 -16.12 -14.06
N TYR A 172 3.32 -15.71 -12.95
CA TYR A 172 2.66 -15.64 -11.65
C TYR A 172 1.43 -14.72 -11.68
N ALA A 173 1.52 -13.54 -12.29
CA ALA A 173 0.40 -12.61 -12.41
C ALA A 173 -0.75 -13.19 -13.25
N ILE A 174 -0.44 -13.86 -14.37
CA ILE A 174 -1.43 -14.53 -15.23
C ILE A 174 -2.10 -15.66 -14.46
N LEU A 175 -1.34 -16.55 -13.84
CA LEU A 175 -1.87 -17.66 -13.03
C LEU A 175 -2.76 -17.15 -11.89
N LYS A 176 -2.31 -16.11 -11.19
CA LYS A 176 -3.11 -15.46 -10.14
C LYS A 176 -4.42 -14.91 -10.69
N ARG A 177 -4.44 -14.29 -11.88
CA ARG A 177 -5.67 -13.79 -12.50
C ARG A 177 -6.59 -14.92 -12.98
N MET A 178 -6.01 -16.01 -13.49
CA MET A 178 -6.75 -17.20 -13.96
C MET A 178 -7.33 -18.06 -12.84
N SER A 179 -6.86 -17.89 -11.60
CA SER A 179 -7.37 -18.61 -10.42
C SER A 179 -8.88 -18.43 -10.15
N GLY A 180 -9.56 -17.53 -10.85
CA GLY A 180 -10.99 -17.29 -10.67
C GLY A 180 -11.36 -16.54 -9.39
N SER A 181 -10.37 -16.18 -8.55
CA SER A 181 -10.58 -15.40 -7.32
C SER A 181 -11.39 -14.11 -7.55
N GLY A 182 -11.12 -13.39 -8.64
CA GLY A 182 -11.87 -12.19 -9.01
C GLY A 182 -13.32 -12.46 -9.44
N VAL A 183 -13.60 -13.64 -10.01
CA VAL A 183 -14.97 -14.06 -10.34
C VAL A 183 -15.72 -14.38 -9.05
N MET A 184 -15.10 -15.14 -8.15
CA MET A 184 -15.70 -15.43 -6.84
C MET A 184 -16.05 -14.15 -6.08
N GLN A 185 -15.16 -13.14 -6.10
CA GLN A 185 -15.44 -11.83 -5.48
C GLN A 185 -16.55 -11.03 -6.18
N ALA A 186 -16.84 -11.27 -7.45
CA ALA A 186 -17.90 -10.56 -8.14
C ALA A 186 -19.30 -11.16 -7.90
N TYR A 187 -19.35 -12.46 -7.59
CA TYR A 187 -20.60 -13.24 -7.54
C TYR A 187 -20.94 -13.83 -6.16
N THR A 188 -20.02 -13.78 -5.20
CA THR A 188 -20.25 -14.06 -3.77
C THR A 188 -20.40 -12.74 -3.04
#